data_AF-R6AL27-F1
#
_entry.id   AF-R6AL27-F1
#
_cell.length_a   1.000
_cell.length_b   1.000
_cell.length_c   1.000
_cell.angle_alpha   90.00
_cell.angle_beta   90.00
_cell.angle_gamma   90.00
#
_symmetry.space_group_name_H-M   'P 1'
#
loop_
_entity.id
_entity.type
_entity.pdbx_description
1 polymer ?
#
loop_
_entity_poly.entity_id
_entity_poly.type
_entity_poly.pdbx_seq_one_letter_code
_entity_poly.pdbx_strand_id
1 'polypeptide(L)'
;MLVHNRCTYLYDSYSTGRTEPNSLNEKLAMDSVKSNPWGGRIIKSDLGDPRLLEGTVKMAKDVSWTYGHVDIHYLYHERVGFFDFKYIDNK
;
A
#
# COMPACT_ATOMS: atom_id res chain seq x y z
N MET A 1 4.75 29.15 1.83
CA MET A 1 3.91 28.60 0.76
C MET A 1 4.69 27.45 0.12
N LEU A 2 4.43 26.20 0.53
CA LEU A 2 5.07 25.01 -0.03
C LEU A 2 4.18 24.49 -1.15
N VAL A 3 4.65 24.69 -2.38
CA VAL A 3 4.05 24.18 -3.62
C VAL A 3 4.25 22.68 -3.71
N HIS A 4 3.19 21.89 -3.48
CA HIS A 4 3.15 20.48 -3.88
C HIS A 4 2.51 20.41 -5.27
N ASN A 5 3.35 20.61 -6.28
CA ASN A 5 3.00 20.52 -7.69
C ASN A 5 2.81 19.04 -8.08
N ARG A 6 1.55 18.70 -8.38
CA ARG A 6 1.08 17.75 -9.40
C ARG A 6 1.63 16.32 -9.37
N CYS A 7 0.81 15.41 -8.84
CA CYS A 7 0.32 14.17 -9.51
C CYS A 7 -0.28 13.20 -8.48
N THR A 8 -1.41 13.53 -7.84
CA THR A 8 -2.03 12.63 -6.84
C THR A 8 -3.45 12.16 -7.19
N TYR A 9 -4.08 12.66 -8.26
CA TYR A 9 -5.50 12.43 -8.47
C TYR A 9 -5.90 11.16 -9.24
N LEU A 10 -4.94 10.37 -9.73
CA LEU A 10 -5.26 9.18 -10.56
C LEU A 10 -4.86 7.85 -9.93
N TYR A 11 -4.10 7.84 -8.83
CA TYR A 11 -3.55 6.61 -8.23
C TYR A 11 -4.28 6.11 -6.98
N ASP A 12 -5.16 6.92 -6.38
CA ASP A 12 -5.79 6.59 -5.10
C ASP A 12 -7.00 5.64 -5.16
N SER A 13 -7.44 5.22 -6.35
CA SER A 13 -8.78 4.61 -6.55
C SER A 13 -8.82 3.09 -6.81
N TYR A 14 -7.71 2.34 -6.72
CA TYR A 14 -7.68 0.91 -7.11
C TYR A 14 -7.63 -0.07 -5.95
N SER A 15 -7.34 0.42 -4.76
CA SER A 15 -7.36 -0.36 -3.53
C SER A 15 -8.42 0.27 -2.63
N THR A 16 -9.49 -0.46 -2.33
CA THR A 16 -10.60 -0.01 -1.47
C THR A 16 -10.20 0.05 0.02
N GLY A 17 -8.90 0.11 0.30
CA GLY A 17 -8.35 0.13 1.64
C GLY A 17 -8.30 1.54 2.23
N ARG A 18 -8.18 1.60 3.54
CA ARG A 18 -8.03 2.85 4.31
C ARG A 18 -6.57 3.29 4.34
N THR A 19 -6.30 4.58 4.38
CA THR A 19 -4.93 5.13 4.48
C THR A 19 -4.62 5.69 5.88
N GLU A 20 -5.64 6.12 6.62
CA GLU A 20 -5.51 6.66 7.98
C GLU A 20 -5.65 5.56 9.03
N PRO A 21 -4.76 5.43 10.04
CA PRO A 21 -4.87 4.42 11.08
C PRO A 21 -6.03 4.68 12.07
N ASN A 22 -6.65 3.61 12.58
CA ASN A 22 -7.65 3.63 13.65
C ASN A 22 -7.00 3.43 15.04
N SER A 23 -5.73 3.03 15.08
CA SER A 23 -4.99 2.80 16.33
C SER A 23 -3.50 3.08 16.17
N LEU A 24 -2.80 3.24 17.31
CA LEU A 24 -1.34 3.35 17.32
C LEU A 24 -0.67 2.11 16.71
N ASN A 25 -1.22 0.91 16.95
CA ASN A 25 -0.65 -0.33 16.42
C ASN A 25 -0.72 -0.37 14.90
N GLU A 26 -1.85 0.03 14.30
CA GLU A 26 -1.96 0.14 12.84
C GLU A 26 -0.97 1.16 12.27
N LYS A 27 -0.82 2.32 12.93
CA LYS A 27 0.14 3.33 12.52
C LYS A 27 1.57 2.76 12.49
N LEU A 28 1.98 2.09 13.56
CA LEU A 28 3.29 1.45 13.65
C LEU A 28 3.45 0.32 12.62
N ALA A 29 2.39 -0.44 12.37
CA ALA A 29 2.38 -1.47 11.33
C ALA A 29 2.64 -0.84 9.95
N MET A 30 1.93 0.21 9.58
CA MET A 30 2.15 0.93 8.31
C MET A 30 3.56 1.51 8.20
N ASP A 31 4.06 2.13 9.26
CA ASP A 31 5.42 2.67 9.29
C ASP A 31 6.46 1.55 9.10
N SER A 32 6.23 0.36 9.69
CA SER A 32 7.11 -0.81 9.52
C SER A 32 7.06 -1.41 8.10
N VAL A 33 5.91 -1.33 7.42
CA VAL A 33 5.79 -1.78 6.03
C VAL A 33 6.46 -0.78 5.10
N LYS A 34 6.29 0.52 5.31
CA LYS A 34 6.97 1.56 4.55
C LYS A 34 8.48 1.55 4.74
N SER A 35 8.99 1.19 5.93
CA SER A 35 10.44 1.10 6.18
C SER A 35 11.09 -0.11 5.51
N ASN A 36 10.35 -1.20 5.30
CA ASN A 36 10.82 -2.36 4.55
C ASN A 36 9.68 -3.01 3.73
N PRO A 37 9.37 -2.44 2.55
CA PRO A 37 8.32 -2.95 1.67
C PRO A 37 8.70 -4.28 1.01
N TRP A 38 9.99 -4.54 0.80
CA TRP A 38 10.46 -5.80 0.21
C TRP A 38 10.10 -7.05 1.01
N GLY A 39 9.78 -6.89 2.31
CA GLY A 39 9.35 -7.99 3.16
C GLY A 39 7.91 -8.47 2.92
N GLY A 40 7.17 -7.93 1.96
CA GLY A 40 5.85 -8.44 1.59
C GLY A 40 5.87 -9.44 0.42
N ARG A 41 4.69 -9.96 0.09
CA ARG A 41 4.48 -10.94 -0.97
C ARG A 41 3.69 -10.34 -2.13
N ILE A 42 4.01 -10.72 -3.36
CA ILE A 42 3.17 -10.39 -4.52
C ILE A 42 1.87 -11.18 -4.40
N ILE A 43 0.74 -10.48 -4.44
CA ILE A 43 -0.61 -11.08 -4.41
C ILE A 43 -1.31 -11.00 -5.76
N LYS A 44 -0.86 -10.13 -6.66
CA LYS A 44 -1.36 -10.02 -8.04
C LYS A 44 -0.28 -9.44 -8.94
N SER A 45 0.11 -10.16 -9.99
CA SER A 45 1.18 -9.75 -10.92
C SER A 45 0.68 -8.97 -12.13
N ASP A 46 -0.57 -9.17 -12.54
CA ASP A 46 -1.23 -8.41 -13.60
C ASP A 46 -2.49 -7.77 -13.05
N LEU A 47 -2.51 -6.44 -13.02
CA LEU A 47 -3.63 -5.65 -12.52
C LEU A 47 -4.74 -5.44 -13.56
N GLY A 48 -4.42 -5.55 -14.85
CA GLY A 48 -5.33 -5.26 -15.95
C GLY A 48 -5.83 -3.80 -16.00
N ASP A 49 -5.18 -2.89 -15.25
CA ASP A 49 -5.62 -1.51 -15.17
C ASP A 49 -4.80 -0.60 -16.11
N PRO A 50 -5.45 0.03 -17.11
CA PRO A 50 -4.75 0.85 -18.10
C PRO A 50 -4.17 2.15 -17.52
N ARG A 51 -4.54 2.52 -16.30
CA ARG A 51 -4.06 3.72 -15.62
C ARG A 51 -2.75 3.46 -14.85
N LEU A 52 -2.41 2.20 -14.63
CA LEU A 52 -1.16 1.79 -14.00
C LEU A 52 -0.08 1.51 -15.06
N LEU A 53 1.18 1.65 -14.67
CA LEU A 53 2.28 1.27 -15.55
C LEU A 53 2.28 -0.25 -15.78
N GLU A 54 2.52 -0.66 -17.01
CA GLU A 54 2.69 -2.09 -17.34
C GLU A 54 3.80 -2.69 -16.46
N GLY A 55 3.53 -3.87 -15.88
CA GLY A 55 4.43 -4.49 -14.91
C GLY A 55 4.24 -4.03 -13.46
N THR A 56 3.24 -3.19 -13.17
CA THR A 56 2.86 -2.87 -11.78
C THR A 56 2.25 -4.11 -11.14
N VAL A 57 2.81 -4.51 -9.99
CA VAL A 57 2.32 -5.64 -9.19
C VAL A 57 1.68 -5.16 -7.90
N LYS A 58 0.69 -5.90 -7.40
CA LYS A 58 0.12 -5.71 -6.07
C LYS A 58 0.84 -6.59 -5.07
N MET A 59 1.23 -5.98 -3.96
CA MET A 59 1.90 -6.61 -2.85
C MET A 59 1.05 -6.51 -1.58
N ALA A 60 1.28 -7.45 -0.67
CA ALA A 60 0.65 -7.48 0.65
C ALA A 60 1.66 -7.86 1.73
N LYS A 61 1.53 -7.28 2.91
CA LYS A 61 2.32 -7.63 4.08
C LYS A 61 1.41 -7.67 5.30
N ASP A 62 1.32 -8.84 5.90
CA ASP A 62 0.66 -9.03 7.19
C ASP A 62 1.60 -8.56 8.31
N VAL A 63 1.06 -7.78 9.24
CA VAL A 63 1.75 -7.36 10.46
C VAL A 63 0.90 -7.78 11.65
N SER A 64 1.39 -8.76 12.39
CA SER A 64 0.73 -9.34 13.55
C SER A 64 1.40 -8.92 14.87
N TRP A 65 0.61 -8.80 15.94
CA TRP A 65 1.03 -8.61 17.32
C TRP A 65 0.16 -9.48 18.26
N THR A 66 0.45 -9.45 19.57
CA THR A 66 -0.14 -10.37 20.56
C THR A 66 -1.67 -10.47 20.53
N TYR A 67 -2.38 -9.41 20.14
CA TYR A 67 -3.84 -9.33 20.20
C TYR A 67 -4.50 -8.88 18.89
N GLY A 68 -3.78 -8.93 17.77
CA GLY A 68 -4.33 -8.46 16.51
C GLY A 68 -3.35 -8.54 15.36
N HIS A 69 -3.84 -8.26 14.17
CA HIS A 69 -3.04 -8.15 12.96
C HIS A 69 -3.67 -7.14 12.02
N VAL A 70 -2.91 -6.69 11.03
CA VAL A 70 -3.41 -5.90 9.91
C VAL A 70 -2.71 -6.31 8.63
N ASP A 71 -3.46 -6.45 7.54
CA ASP A 71 -2.90 -6.67 6.21
C ASP A 71 -2.77 -5.34 5.49
N ILE A 72 -1.56 -5.04 5.01
CA ILE A 72 -1.25 -3.80 4.31
C ILE A 72 -0.97 -4.13 2.84
N HIS A 73 -1.80 -3.60 1.96
CA HIS A 73 -1.63 -3.73 0.51
C HIS A 73 -0.95 -2.49 -0.05
N TYR A 74 -0.13 -2.68 -1.07
CA TYR A 74 0.57 -1.62 -1.78
C TYR A 74 0.93 -2.08 -3.19
N LEU A 75 1.32 -1.15 -4.04
CA LEU A 75 1.76 -1.39 -5.40
C LEU A 75 3.28 -1.27 -5.49
N TYR A 76 3.88 -2.06 -6.39
CA TYR A 76 5.28 -1.98 -6.74
C TYR A 76 5.43 -1.92 -8.25
N HIS A 77 6.32 -1.05 -8.71
CA HIS A 77 6.79 -1.00 -10.09
C HIS A 77 8.28 -0.67 -10.12
N GLU A 78 9.06 -1.32 -10.98
CA GLU A 78 10.53 -1.19 -11.01
C GLU A 78 11.02 0.26 -11.16
N ARG A 79 10.30 1.09 -11.93
CA ARG A 79 10.69 2.48 -12.22
C ARG A 79 10.25 3.49 -11.16
N VAL A 80 9.19 3.18 -10.40
CA VAL A 80 8.52 4.13 -9.48
C VAL A 80 8.75 3.74 -8.02
N GLY A 81 9.10 2.48 -7.76
CA GLY A 81 9.22 1.92 -6.43
C GLY A 81 7.87 1.52 -5.87
N PHE A 82 7.74 1.61 -4.55
CA PHE A 82 6.55 1.22 -3.80
C PHE A 82 5.63 2.40 -3.56
N PHE A 83 4.33 2.22 -3.81
CA PHE A 83 3.34 3.29 -3.67
C PHE A 83 1.96 2.73 -3.30
N ASP A 84 1.01 3.61 -3.02
CA ASP A 84 -0.40 3.25 -2.72
C ASP A 84 -0.58 2.29 -1.51
N PHE A 85 0.12 2.56 -0.41
CA PHE A 85 -0.01 1.77 0.83
C PHE A 85 -1.36 2.02 1.50
N LYS A 86 -2.14 0.95 1.69
CA LYS A 86 -3.46 0.98 2.33
C LYS A 86 -3.68 -0.21 3.27
N TYR A 87 -4.36 0.02 4.38
CA TYR A 87 -4.89 -1.02 5.26
C TYR A 87 -6.04 -1.74 4.57
N ILE A 88 -6.10 -3.06 4.70
CA ILE A 88 -7.26 -3.85 4.30
C ILE A 88 -8.07 -4.17 5.55
N ASP A 89 -9.29 -3.66 5.60
CA ASP A 89 -10.25 -4.07 6.61
C ASP A 89 -10.82 -5.43 6.16
N ASN A 90 -10.26 -6.53 6.69
CA ASN A 90 -10.84 -7.86 6.54
C ASN A 90 -12.15 -7.89 7.33
N LYS A 91 -13.28 -7.68 6.63
CA LYS A 91 -14.63 -7.91 7.16
C LYS A 91 -14.99 -9.39 7.08
#